data_AF-A0A7W1DHV6-F1
#
_entry.id   AF-A0A7W1DHV6-F1
#
_cell.length_a   1.000
_cell.length_b   1.000
_cell.length_c   1.000
_cell.angle_alpha   90.00
_cell.angle_beta   90.00
_cell.angle_gamma   90.00
#
_symmetry.space_group_name_H-M   'P 1'
#
loop_
_entity.id
_entity.type
_entity.pdbx_description
1 polymer ?
#
loop_
_entity_poly.entity_id
_entity_poly.type
_entity_poly.pdbx_seq_one_letter_code
_entity_poly.pdbx_strand_id
1 'polypeptide(L)'
;MDASIPQSFWDGLPAPWGLDQYPSEPGDYARATGLAKAFEQANINPLVGDWRRKRTCEEYVRRLTQAGLEDQIPDHEALLAEFGAGEPDQGDQGSDGRCQGVNGRLAHDHIFYRDGRFASVDNYGRFVDNDRYKLTNDHTIVFPNSRNESFPPVTAHFRFSDDLNTVTFDLVLPKNLDECSVRCRGAYGWAVSVFFSGLPWHRVCQADHKDNNVNGRTDELGEPCWIS
;
A
#
# COMPACT_ATOMS: atom_id res chain seq x y z
N MET A 1 -13.77 24.59 12.23
CA MET A 1 -14.91 23.79 12.72
C MET A 1 -15.03 22.64 11.74
N ASP A 2 -14.28 21.57 11.97
CA ASP A 2 -14.23 20.44 11.05
C ASP A 2 -15.35 19.49 11.39
N ALA A 3 -16.30 19.37 10.46
CA ALA A 3 -17.38 18.40 10.53
C ALA A 3 -16.80 17.02 10.22
N SER A 4 -16.61 16.22 11.26
CA SER A 4 -16.32 14.79 11.15
C SER A 4 -17.47 14.06 10.47
N ILE A 5 -17.15 13.21 9.49
CA ILE A 5 -18.12 12.34 8.82
C ILE A 5 -18.72 11.37 9.86
N PRO A 6 -20.06 11.27 9.95
CA PRO A 6 -20.71 10.47 10.98
C PRO A 6 -20.49 8.97 10.79
N GLN A 7 -20.40 8.23 11.91
CA GLN A 7 -20.16 6.78 11.97
C GLN A 7 -21.11 5.97 11.06
N SER A 8 -22.34 6.45 10.89
CA SER A 8 -23.35 5.84 10.02
C SER A 8 -22.97 5.76 8.55
N PHE A 9 -22.02 6.58 8.09
CA PHE A 9 -21.45 6.47 6.75
C PHE A 9 -20.61 5.19 6.60
N TRP A 10 -19.87 4.83 7.64
CA TRP A 10 -19.04 3.62 7.66
C TRP A 10 -19.88 2.35 7.80
N ASP A 11 -20.95 2.42 8.59
CA ASP A 11 -21.87 1.28 8.81
C ASP A 11 -22.72 0.95 7.56
N GLY A 12 -22.79 1.88 6.60
CA GLY A 12 -23.54 1.74 5.35
C GLY A 12 -22.75 1.14 4.19
N LEU A 13 -21.44 0.87 4.36
CA LEU A 13 -20.64 0.28 3.29
C LEU A 13 -20.91 -1.23 3.21
N PRO A 14 -21.22 -1.77 2.01
CA PRO A 14 -21.41 -3.21 1.86
C PRO A 14 -20.11 -3.94 2.22
N ALA A 15 -20.17 -4.81 3.22
CA ALA A 15 -19.07 -5.69 3.59
C ALA A 15 -18.61 -6.46 2.34
N PRO A 16 -17.32 -6.42 1.95
CA PRO A 16 -16.85 -7.16 0.80
C PRO A 16 -16.89 -8.65 1.13
N TRP A 17 -17.68 -9.38 0.35
CA TRP A 17 -17.82 -10.82 0.39
C TRP A 17 -16.50 -11.49 0.00
N GLY A 18 -16.07 -12.50 0.77
CA GLY A 18 -15.04 -13.45 0.34
C GLY A 18 -13.65 -13.36 1.00
N LEU A 19 -13.53 -12.82 2.21
CA LEU A 19 -12.36 -13.04 3.08
C LEU A 19 -12.66 -14.19 4.05
N ASP A 20 -12.65 -15.42 3.56
CA ASP A 20 -12.56 -16.55 4.47
C ASP A 20 -11.15 -16.57 5.08
N GLN A 21 -11.14 -16.31 6.38
CA GLN A 21 -10.06 -16.41 7.39
C GLN A 21 -9.10 -15.21 7.45
N TYR A 22 -9.41 -14.23 8.33
CA TYR A 22 -8.47 -13.49 9.23
C TYR A 22 -9.20 -12.37 10.02
N PRO A 23 -8.89 -12.16 11.32
CA PRO A 23 -9.04 -13.09 12.44
C PRO A 23 -10.34 -12.83 13.22
N SER A 24 -10.98 -13.89 13.71
CA SER A 24 -12.17 -13.84 14.57
C SER A 24 -11.89 -14.30 16.01
N GLU A 25 -10.62 -14.47 16.40
CA GLU A 25 -10.26 -15.01 17.71
C GLU A 25 -9.77 -13.94 18.70
N PRO A 26 -10.18 -14.00 19.99
CA PRO A 26 -9.77 -13.05 21.03
C PRO A 26 -8.26 -12.90 21.29
N GLY A 27 -7.44 -13.84 20.83
CA GLY A 27 -5.98 -13.81 20.98
C GLY A 27 -5.27 -12.74 20.14
N ASP A 28 -5.89 -12.34 19.03
CA ASP A 28 -5.29 -11.41 18.07
C ASP A 28 -5.42 -9.95 18.54
N TYR A 29 -6.53 -9.60 19.19
CA TYR A 29 -6.74 -8.29 19.84
C TYR A 29 -5.76 -8.03 21.01
N ALA A 30 -5.42 -9.07 21.77
CA ALA A 30 -4.46 -8.96 22.88
C ALA A 30 -3.01 -8.74 22.38
N ARG A 31 -2.64 -9.34 21.24
CA ARG A 31 -1.34 -9.11 20.59
C ARG A 31 -1.23 -7.70 20.03
N ALA A 32 -2.31 -7.21 19.44
CA ALA A 32 -2.32 -5.91 18.78
C ALA A 32 -2.33 -4.73 19.79
N THR A 33 -2.99 -4.88 20.94
CA THR A 33 -2.82 -3.96 22.09
C THR A 33 -1.36 -3.94 22.61
N GLY A 34 -0.69 -5.09 22.59
CA GLY A 34 0.74 -5.19 22.92
C GLY A 34 1.63 -4.45 21.93
N LEU A 35 1.31 -4.50 20.63
CA LEU A 35 2.01 -3.79 19.56
C LEU A 35 1.98 -2.26 19.76
N ALA A 36 0.79 -1.70 20.02
CA ALA A 36 0.64 -0.26 20.22
C ALA A 36 1.51 0.27 21.38
N LYS A 37 1.53 -0.48 22.49
CA LYS A 37 2.36 -0.15 23.66
C LYS A 37 3.86 -0.25 23.37
N ALA A 38 4.29 -1.20 22.53
CA ALA A 38 5.70 -1.35 22.15
C ALA A 38 6.20 -0.16 21.30
N PHE A 39 5.41 0.30 20.33
CA PHE A 39 5.74 1.49 19.52
C PHE A 39 5.84 2.76 20.37
N GLU A 40 4.91 2.94 21.31
CA GLU A 40 4.93 4.05 22.26
C GLU A 40 6.21 4.02 23.12
N GLN A 41 6.55 2.86 23.70
CA GLN A 41 7.75 2.70 24.53
C GLN A 41 9.05 2.95 23.75
N ALA A 42 9.09 2.52 22.49
CA ALA A 42 10.27 2.69 21.63
C ALA A 42 10.38 4.11 21.04
N ASN A 43 9.33 4.93 21.16
CA ASN A 43 9.18 6.22 20.48
C ASN A 43 9.40 6.07 18.96
N ILE A 44 8.74 5.08 18.36
CA ILE A 44 8.80 4.75 16.93
C ILE A 44 7.40 4.88 16.36
N ASN A 45 7.26 5.52 15.19
CA ASN A 45 5.98 5.58 14.50
C ASN A 45 5.56 4.16 14.03
N PRO A 46 4.31 3.74 14.27
CA PRO A 46 3.84 2.40 13.87
C PRO A 46 3.89 2.08 12.38
N LEU A 47 4.12 3.08 11.52
CA LEU A 47 4.32 2.88 10.08
C LEU A 47 5.60 2.09 9.80
N VAL A 48 6.62 2.21 10.66
CA VAL A 48 7.88 1.47 10.51
C VAL A 48 7.61 -0.03 10.55
N GLY A 49 8.16 -0.74 9.56
CA GLY A 49 7.94 -2.16 9.33
C GLY A 49 7.46 -2.46 7.91
N ASP A 50 6.96 -3.67 7.74
CA ASP A 50 6.66 -4.25 6.44
C ASP A 50 5.14 -4.38 6.25
N TRP A 51 4.67 -4.09 5.04
CA TRP A 51 3.26 -4.00 4.71
C TRP A 51 2.98 -4.65 3.38
N ARG A 52 2.07 -5.61 3.32
CA ARG A 52 1.73 -6.40 2.14
C ARG A 52 0.35 -6.07 1.61
N ARG A 53 0.23 -6.04 0.29
CA ARG A 53 -1.04 -6.07 -0.43
C ARG A 53 -0.99 -7.06 -1.58
N LYS A 54 -2.09 -7.78 -1.81
CA LYS A 54 -2.33 -8.46 -3.08
C LYS A 54 -2.94 -7.46 -4.05
N ARG A 55 -2.18 -7.08 -5.08
CA ARG A 55 -2.58 -6.13 -6.13
C ARG A 55 -3.24 -6.89 -7.28
N THR A 56 -4.20 -6.26 -7.95
CA THR A 56 -4.77 -6.75 -9.22
C THR A 56 -4.58 -5.71 -10.32
N CYS A 57 -4.55 -6.17 -11.57
CA CYS A 57 -4.47 -5.28 -12.74
C CYS A 57 -5.67 -4.32 -12.79
N GLU A 58 -6.87 -4.79 -12.45
CA GLU A 58 -8.08 -3.98 -12.45
C GLU A 58 -8.03 -2.90 -11.39
N GLU A 59 -7.53 -3.21 -10.19
CA GLU A 59 -7.33 -2.21 -9.16
C GLU A 59 -6.33 -1.15 -9.60
N TYR A 60 -5.23 -1.57 -10.23
CA TYR A 60 -4.22 -0.67 -10.75
C TYR A 60 -4.81 0.29 -11.80
N VAL A 61 -5.48 -0.26 -12.81
CA VAL A 61 -6.14 0.51 -13.89
C VAL A 61 -7.18 1.46 -13.30
N ARG A 62 -8.08 0.94 -12.46
CA ARG A 62 -9.16 1.71 -11.84
C ARG A 62 -8.62 2.87 -10.99
N ARG A 63 -7.53 2.68 -10.25
CA ARG A 63 -6.96 3.73 -9.40
C ARG A 63 -6.30 4.85 -10.22
N LEU A 64 -5.60 4.52 -11.29
CA LEU A 64 -5.07 5.54 -12.21
C LEU A 64 -6.17 6.31 -12.92
N THR A 65 -7.22 5.63 -13.39
CA THR A 65 -8.40 6.29 -13.98
C THR A 65 -9.09 7.22 -12.97
N GLN A 66 -9.34 6.76 -11.75
CA GLN A 66 -9.95 7.59 -10.71
C GLN A 66 -9.10 8.82 -10.33
N ALA A 67 -7.79 8.75 -10.53
CA ALA A 67 -6.88 9.85 -10.33
C ALA A 67 -6.76 10.81 -11.53
N GLY A 68 -7.43 10.54 -12.65
CA GLY A 68 -7.28 11.33 -13.90
C GLY A 68 -5.92 11.14 -14.57
N LEU A 69 -5.32 9.95 -14.41
CA LEU A 69 -4.00 9.55 -14.90
C LEU A 69 -4.12 8.40 -15.93
N GLU A 70 -5.14 8.42 -16.77
CA GLU A 70 -5.39 7.38 -17.78
C GLU A 70 -4.26 7.23 -18.80
N ASP A 71 -3.55 8.33 -19.08
CA ASP A 71 -2.34 8.39 -19.91
C ASP A 71 -1.13 7.69 -19.28
N GLN A 72 -1.16 7.46 -17.96
CA GLN A 72 -0.12 6.74 -17.22
C GLN A 72 -0.44 5.24 -17.09
N ILE A 73 -1.60 4.79 -17.56
CA ILE A 73 -1.94 3.36 -17.58
C ILE A 73 -1.07 2.68 -18.65
N PRO A 74 -0.21 1.72 -18.28
CA PRO A 74 0.63 1.01 -19.23
C PRO A 74 -0.21 0.25 -20.27
N ASP A 75 0.43 -0.09 -21.38
CA ASP A 75 -0.16 -1.00 -22.35
C ASP A 75 -0.27 -2.44 -21.79
N HIS A 76 -0.94 -3.29 -22.55
CA HIS A 76 -1.20 -4.67 -22.14
C HIS A 76 0.09 -5.48 -21.91
N GLU A 77 1.13 -5.28 -22.73
CA GLU A 77 2.41 -5.99 -22.60
C GLU A 77 3.12 -5.60 -21.30
N ALA A 78 3.13 -4.31 -20.95
CA ALA A 78 3.68 -3.84 -19.69
C ALA A 78 2.85 -4.34 -18.47
N LEU A 79 1.53 -4.45 -18.60
CA LEU A 79 0.69 -5.03 -17.55
C LEU A 79 0.97 -6.53 -17.34
N LEU A 80 1.22 -7.29 -18.42
CA LEU A 80 1.67 -8.68 -18.32
C LEU A 80 3.05 -8.80 -17.64
N ALA A 81 3.95 -7.85 -17.88
CA ALA A 81 5.26 -7.83 -17.22
C ALA A 81 5.15 -7.49 -15.72
N GLU A 82 4.29 -6.54 -15.35
CA GLU A 82 4.09 -6.10 -13.97
C GLU A 82 3.32 -7.13 -13.12
N PHE A 83 2.28 -7.74 -13.70
CA PHE A 83 1.35 -8.63 -12.98
C PHE A 83 1.53 -10.12 -13.32
N GLY A 84 2.31 -10.45 -14.34
CA GLY A 84 2.47 -11.81 -14.85
C GLY A 84 1.35 -12.21 -15.81
N ALA A 85 1.63 -13.20 -16.66
CA ALA A 85 0.62 -13.83 -17.50
C ALA A 85 -0.27 -14.77 -16.66
N GLY A 86 -1.59 -14.61 -16.81
CA GLY A 86 -2.61 -15.48 -16.24
C GLY A 86 -3.21 -16.40 -17.30
N GLU A 87 -4.29 -17.09 -16.93
CA GLU A 87 -5.12 -17.81 -17.91
C GLU A 87 -5.88 -16.81 -18.81
N PRO A 88 -6.21 -17.15 -20.07
CA PRO A 88 -6.83 -16.23 -21.04
C PRO A 88 -8.18 -15.63 -20.60
N ASP A 89 -8.84 -16.29 -19.65
CA ASP A 89 -10.11 -15.90 -19.04
C ASP A 89 -9.95 -15.19 -17.68
N GLN A 90 -8.72 -15.03 -17.18
CA GLN A 90 -8.40 -14.15 -16.05
C GLN A 90 -8.35 -12.70 -16.53
N GLY A 91 -8.90 -11.78 -15.74
CA GLY A 91 -9.04 -10.37 -16.08
C GLY A 91 -10.50 -9.98 -16.29
N ASP A 92 -11.00 -9.03 -15.50
CA ASP A 92 -12.39 -8.57 -15.63
C ASP A 92 -12.60 -7.69 -16.88
N GLN A 93 -13.76 -7.83 -17.53
CA GLN A 93 -14.10 -7.09 -18.77
C GLN A 93 -14.28 -5.58 -18.53
N GLY A 94 -14.31 -5.13 -17.27
CA GLY A 94 -14.42 -3.71 -16.89
C GLY A 94 -13.14 -2.87 -17.07
N SER A 95 -12.03 -3.45 -17.55
CA SER A 95 -10.74 -2.78 -17.74
C SER A 95 -10.46 -2.32 -19.19
N ASP A 96 -11.51 -2.15 -20.01
CA ASP A 96 -11.42 -2.00 -21.47
C ASP A 96 -10.62 -3.13 -22.15
N GLY A 97 -10.59 -4.30 -21.53
CA GLY A 97 -9.83 -5.47 -22.00
C GLY A 97 -8.32 -5.42 -21.74
N ARG A 98 -7.78 -4.34 -21.15
CA ARG A 98 -6.32 -4.21 -20.92
C ARG A 98 -5.77 -5.22 -19.92
N CYS A 99 -6.60 -5.73 -19.01
CA CYS A 99 -6.22 -6.74 -18.02
C CYS A 99 -6.54 -8.18 -18.46
N GLN A 100 -7.07 -8.41 -19.67
CA GLN A 100 -7.40 -9.75 -20.12
C GLN A 100 -6.15 -10.62 -20.26
N GLY A 101 -6.11 -11.81 -19.66
CA GLY A 101 -4.95 -12.68 -19.65
C GLY A 101 -3.84 -12.25 -18.68
N VAL A 102 -4.09 -11.23 -17.84
CA VAL A 102 -3.16 -10.79 -16.81
C VAL A 102 -3.47 -11.53 -15.51
N ASN A 103 -2.44 -12.03 -14.83
CA ASN A 103 -2.61 -12.76 -13.58
C ASN A 103 -3.23 -11.86 -12.51
N GLY A 104 -4.28 -12.37 -11.87
CA GLY A 104 -5.25 -11.56 -11.15
C GLY A 104 -4.83 -11.09 -9.75
N ARG A 105 -3.81 -11.66 -9.10
CA ARG A 105 -3.41 -11.28 -7.73
C ARG A 105 -1.93 -11.49 -7.44
N LEU A 106 -1.13 -10.43 -7.42
CA LEU A 106 0.28 -10.47 -7.01
C LEU A 106 0.52 -9.82 -5.66
N ALA A 107 1.23 -10.52 -4.78
CA ALA A 107 1.74 -9.92 -3.56
C ALA A 107 2.75 -8.81 -3.88
N HIS A 108 2.70 -7.74 -3.11
CA HIS A 108 3.63 -6.64 -3.17
C HIS A 108 3.77 -6.05 -1.78
N ASP A 109 5.02 -5.77 -1.41
CA ASP A 109 5.35 -5.35 -0.06
C ASP A 109 5.99 -3.97 -0.07
N HIS A 110 5.66 -3.18 0.93
CA HIS A 110 6.30 -1.92 1.27
C HIS A 110 7.05 -2.06 2.58
N ILE A 111 8.28 -1.56 2.60
CA ILE A 111 9.13 -1.53 3.79
C ILE A 111 9.41 -0.08 4.14
N PHE A 112 9.02 0.33 5.34
CA PHE A 112 9.35 1.63 5.91
C PHE A 112 10.41 1.45 6.99
N TYR A 113 11.66 1.83 6.67
CA TYR A 113 12.78 1.73 7.59
C TYR A 113 12.82 2.91 8.56
N ARG A 114 13.22 2.66 9.81
CA ARG A 114 13.36 3.68 10.86
C ARG A 114 14.25 4.87 10.47
N ASP A 115 15.22 4.67 9.58
CA ASP A 115 16.14 5.71 9.09
C ASP A 115 15.56 6.54 7.91
N GLY A 116 14.27 6.40 7.63
CA GLY A 116 13.56 7.12 6.58
C GLY A 116 13.81 6.55 5.18
N ARG A 117 14.34 5.34 5.03
CA ARG A 117 14.35 4.64 3.74
C ARG A 117 12.99 3.99 3.47
N PHE A 118 12.60 3.92 2.21
CA PHE A 118 11.46 3.17 1.72
C PHE A 118 11.93 2.15 0.68
N ALA A 119 11.29 0.99 0.65
CA ALA A 119 11.47 0.02 -0.42
C ALA A 119 10.15 -0.64 -0.80
N SER A 120 10.01 -0.99 -2.08
CA SER A 120 8.98 -1.92 -2.54
C SER A 120 9.60 -3.23 -3.00
N VAL A 121 8.92 -4.33 -2.68
CA VAL A 121 9.33 -5.70 -3.03
C VAL A 121 8.22 -6.37 -3.82
N ASP A 122 8.56 -6.96 -4.96
CA ASP A 122 7.61 -7.70 -5.79
C ASP A 122 7.32 -9.12 -5.26
N ASN A 123 6.41 -9.82 -5.93
CA ASN A 123 6.02 -11.19 -5.58
C ASN A 123 7.15 -12.22 -5.71
N TYR A 124 8.30 -11.85 -6.29
CA TYR A 124 9.49 -12.69 -6.41
C TYR A 124 10.55 -12.34 -5.36
N GLY A 125 10.25 -11.42 -4.42
CA GLY A 125 11.21 -10.97 -3.41
C GLY A 125 12.25 -9.99 -3.95
N ARG A 126 12.04 -9.40 -5.13
CA ARG A 126 12.98 -8.45 -5.75
C ARG A 126 12.59 -7.03 -5.36
N PHE A 127 13.60 -6.22 -5.04
CA PHE A 127 13.42 -4.79 -4.82
C PHE A 127 13.10 -4.09 -6.14
N VAL A 128 11.95 -3.42 -6.20
CA VAL A 128 11.43 -2.74 -7.41
C VAL A 128 11.29 -1.22 -7.25
N ASP A 129 11.24 -0.73 -6.01
CA ASP A 129 11.36 0.69 -5.70
C ASP A 129 12.24 0.90 -4.47
N ASN A 130 12.92 2.04 -4.45
CA ASN A 130 13.68 2.51 -3.32
C ASN A 130 13.64 4.03 -3.26
N ASP A 131 13.30 4.57 -2.09
CA ASP A 131 13.21 6.02 -1.90
C ASP A 131 13.55 6.44 -0.47
N ARG A 132 13.46 7.74 -0.21
CA ARG A 132 13.48 8.32 1.13
C ARG A 132 12.11 8.88 1.43
N TYR A 133 11.63 8.62 2.64
CA TYR A 133 10.41 9.24 3.17
C TYR A 133 10.72 10.07 4.41
N LYS A 134 9.81 11.00 4.69
CA LYS A 134 9.79 11.77 5.92
C LYS A 134 8.41 11.69 6.52
N LEU A 135 8.36 11.54 7.84
CA LEU A 135 7.14 11.77 8.61
C LEU A 135 7.12 13.25 8.99
N THR A 136 6.11 13.97 8.53
CA THR A 136 5.89 15.37 8.94
C THR A 136 5.03 15.46 10.21
N ASN A 137 4.30 14.38 10.51
CA ASN A 137 3.59 14.10 11.76
C ASN A 137 3.28 12.58 11.83
N ASP A 138 2.51 12.16 12.82
CA ASP A 138 2.21 10.75 13.07
C ASP A 138 1.31 10.07 12.04
N HIS A 139 0.73 10.82 11.09
CA HIS A 139 -0.23 10.35 10.10
C HIS A 139 0.02 10.91 8.69
N THR A 140 1.21 11.47 8.44
CA THR A 140 1.55 12.06 7.14
C THR A 140 2.96 11.68 6.73
N ILE A 141 3.05 11.03 5.57
CA ILE A 141 4.30 10.67 4.91
C ILE A 141 4.52 11.55 3.68
N VAL A 142 5.75 11.98 3.49
CA VAL A 142 6.19 12.76 2.34
C VAL A 142 7.39 12.08 1.69
N PHE A 143 7.31 11.89 0.38
CA PHE A 143 8.41 11.48 -0.50
C PHE A 143 8.94 12.73 -1.19
N PRO A 144 10.02 13.37 -0.66
CA PRO A 144 10.44 14.70 -1.10
C PRO A 144 10.96 14.71 -2.54
N ASN A 145 11.54 13.60 -3.02
CA ASN A 145 12.21 13.50 -4.31
C ASN A 145 11.93 12.14 -4.95
N SER A 146 10.66 11.79 -5.21
CA SER A 146 10.35 10.45 -5.74
C SER A 146 11.21 10.11 -6.96
N ARG A 147 12.10 9.11 -6.86
CA ARG A 147 13.09 8.68 -7.88
C ARG A 147 14.13 9.70 -8.41
N ASN A 148 13.93 11.03 -8.33
CA ASN A 148 14.87 12.09 -8.74
C ASN A 148 14.51 13.45 -8.09
N GLU A 149 15.50 14.28 -7.73
CA GLU A 149 15.32 15.63 -7.14
C GLU A 149 14.46 16.59 -7.98
N SER A 150 14.22 16.26 -9.25
CA SER A 150 13.38 17.06 -10.14
C SER A 150 11.89 16.68 -10.13
N PHE A 151 11.49 15.63 -9.40
CA PHE A 151 10.08 15.28 -9.25
C PHE A 151 9.45 16.06 -8.10
N PRO A 152 8.15 16.44 -8.21
CA PRO A 152 7.47 17.09 -7.12
C PRO A 152 7.38 16.15 -5.90
N PRO A 153 7.34 16.71 -4.68
CA PRO A 153 7.12 15.90 -3.48
C PRO A 153 5.73 15.27 -3.53
N VAL A 154 5.66 13.99 -3.19
CA VAL A 154 4.40 13.25 -3.05
C VAL A 154 4.06 13.15 -1.58
N THR A 155 2.82 13.49 -1.23
CA THR A 155 2.30 13.39 0.15
C THR A 155 1.19 12.37 0.21
N ALA A 156 1.20 11.53 1.25
CA ALA A 156 0.07 10.68 1.62
C ALA A 156 -0.27 10.89 3.09
N HIS A 157 -1.56 10.96 3.39
CA HIS A 157 -2.04 10.72 4.75
C HIS A 157 -2.17 9.22 4.96
N PHE A 158 -1.90 8.73 6.16
CA PHE A 158 -2.11 7.33 6.48
C PHE A 158 -2.87 7.14 7.78
N ARG A 159 -3.66 6.07 7.82
CA ARG A 159 -4.49 5.71 8.96
C ARG A 159 -4.32 4.24 9.25
N PHE A 160 -4.17 3.92 10.53
CA PHE A 160 -4.17 2.54 10.99
C PHE A 160 -5.60 2.11 11.35
N SER A 161 -5.93 0.85 11.07
CA SER A 161 -7.09 0.17 11.64
C SER A 161 -6.66 -1.11 12.35
N ASP A 162 -7.63 -1.79 12.98
CA ASP A 162 -7.48 -3.14 13.52
C ASP A 162 -6.22 -3.26 14.38
N ASP A 163 -6.11 -2.37 15.36
CA ASP A 163 -5.03 -2.35 16.34
C ASP A 163 -3.61 -2.29 15.74
N LEU A 164 -3.44 -1.53 14.64
CA LEU A 164 -2.17 -1.28 13.92
C LEU A 164 -1.74 -2.38 12.95
N ASN A 165 -2.63 -3.33 12.64
CA ASN A 165 -2.34 -4.43 11.71
C ASN A 165 -2.66 -4.10 10.26
N THR A 166 -3.44 -3.05 10.02
CA THR A 166 -3.74 -2.55 8.69
C THR A 166 -3.38 -1.07 8.61
N VAL A 167 -2.80 -0.65 7.49
CA VAL A 167 -2.61 0.76 7.14
C VAL A 167 -3.29 1.05 5.81
N THR A 168 -3.95 2.20 5.72
CA THR A 168 -4.46 2.74 4.46
C THR A 168 -3.75 4.05 4.18
N PHE A 169 -3.39 4.27 2.91
CA PHE A 169 -2.77 5.51 2.45
C PHE A 169 -3.76 6.29 1.59
N ASP A 170 -3.91 7.58 1.86
CA ASP A 170 -4.74 8.52 1.13
C ASP A 170 -3.80 9.56 0.47
N LEU A 171 -3.56 9.43 -0.84
CA LEU A 171 -2.67 10.33 -1.59
C LEU A 171 -3.27 11.73 -1.72
N VAL A 172 -2.43 12.74 -1.54
CA VAL A 172 -2.78 14.14 -1.78
C VAL A 172 -2.44 14.48 -3.23
N LEU A 173 -3.44 14.42 -4.10
CA LEU A 173 -3.30 14.81 -5.51
C LEU A 173 -3.44 16.33 -5.68
N PRO A 174 -2.67 16.94 -6.60
CA PRO A 174 -2.82 18.36 -6.92
C PRO A 174 -4.17 18.59 -7.64
N LYS A 175 -4.79 19.74 -7.39
CA LYS A 175 -6.11 20.08 -7.96
C LYS A 175 -6.12 20.18 -9.49
N ASN A 176 -4.98 20.52 -10.08
CA ASN A 176 -4.78 20.69 -11.52
C ASN A 176 -3.74 19.68 -12.04
N LEU A 177 -3.94 18.39 -11.70
CA LEU A 177 -3.05 17.31 -12.11
C LEU A 177 -3.00 17.14 -13.64
N ASP A 178 -4.07 17.50 -14.33
CA ASP A 178 -4.21 17.58 -15.79
C ASP A 178 -3.32 18.65 -16.45
N GLU A 179 -3.12 19.78 -15.78
CA GLU A 179 -2.22 20.85 -16.23
C GLU A 179 -0.75 20.58 -15.88
N CYS A 180 -0.48 19.51 -15.12
CA CYS A 180 0.87 19.20 -14.67
C CYS A 180 1.74 18.66 -15.80
N SER A 181 3.04 18.96 -15.75
CA SER A 181 4.01 18.39 -16.71
C SER A 181 3.97 16.86 -16.71
N VAL A 182 4.37 16.24 -17.83
CA VAL A 182 4.51 14.76 -17.95
C VAL A 182 5.31 14.18 -16.79
N ARG A 183 6.37 14.88 -16.34
CA ARG A 183 7.19 14.45 -15.20
C ARG A 183 6.39 14.45 -13.89
N CYS A 184 5.62 15.50 -13.64
CA CYS A 184 4.76 15.58 -12.46
C CYS A 184 3.67 14.50 -12.48
N ARG A 185 3.00 14.32 -13.63
CA ARG A 185 2.01 13.24 -13.82
C ARG A 185 2.64 11.87 -13.59
N GLY A 186 3.87 11.65 -14.05
CA GLY A 186 4.64 10.44 -13.79
C GLY A 186 4.92 10.18 -12.30
N ALA A 187 5.25 11.21 -11.50
CA ALA A 187 5.42 11.05 -10.05
C ALA A 187 4.12 10.64 -9.36
N TYR A 188 3.00 11.27 -9.70
CA TYR A 188 1.70 10.90 -9.13
C TYR A 188 1.18 9.56 -9.68
N GLY A 189 1.48 9.22 -10.94
CA GLY A 189 1.21 7.91 -11.54
C GLY A 189 1.93 6.79 -10.79
N TRP A 190 3.23 6.97 -10.56
CA TRP A 190 4.00 6.09 -9.67
C TRP A 190 3.35 6.01 -8.28
N ALA A 191 3.08 7.14 -7.62
CA ALA A 191 2.51 7.13 -6.28
C ALA A 191 1.16 6.39 -6.20
N VAL A 192 0.24 6.66 -7.14
CA VAL A 192 -1.07 5.99 -7.21
C VAL A 192 -0.90 4.49 -7.44
N SER A 193 0.01 4.10 -8.34
CA SER A 193 0.32 2.71 -8.64
C SER A 193 1.02 1.95 -7.51
N VAL A 194 1.73 2.66 -6.63
CA VAL A 194 2.47 2.07 -5.51
C VAL A 194 1.56 1.98 -4.29
N PHE A 195 0.89 3.07 -3.91
CA PHE A 195 0.12 3.13 -2.66
C PHE A 195 -1.30 2.57 -2.75
N PHE A 196 -1.85 2.42 -3.96
CA PHE A 196 -3.24 1.98 -4.16
C PHE A 196 -4.21 2.79 -3.30
N SER A 197 -4.14 4.12 -3.39
CA SER A 197 -4.80 5.06 -2.48
C SER A 197 -6.22 4.62 -2.06
N GLY A 198 -6.48 4.65 -0.75
CA GLY A 198 -7.73 4.25 -0.13
C GLY A 198 -7.91 2.73 0.02
N LEU A 199 -6.89 1.91 -0.24
CA LEU A 199 -6.94 0.46 -0.04
C LEU A 199 -6.03 0.02 1.13
N PRO A 200 -6.44 -1.04 1.85
CA PRO A 200 -5.69 -1.53 3.00
C PRO A 200 -4.41 -2.28 2.59
N TRP A 201 -3.39 -2.13 3.41
CA TRP A 201 -2.15 -2.90 3.44
C TRP A 201 -2.03 -3.56 4.79
N HIS A 202 -1.64 -4.84 4.80
CA HIS A 202 -1.57 -5.64 6.01
C HIS A 202 -0.13 -5.73 6.51
N ARG A 203 0.06 -5.59 7.81
CA ARG A 203 1.39 -5.74 8.43
C ARG A 203 1.89 -7.17 8.22
N VAL A 204 3.16 -7.29 7.84
CA VAL A 204 3.89 -8.56 7.74
C VAL A 204 5.22 -8.45 8.49
N CYS A 205 5.88 -9.57 8.73
CA CYS A 205 7.12 -9.55 9.51
C CYS A 205 8.40 -9.39 8.69
N GLN A 206 8.44 -9.84 7.43
CA GLN A 206 9.71 -10.11 6.73
C GLN A 206 9.66 -10.01 5.20
N ALA A 207 9.34 -8.84 4.66
CA ALA A 207 9.46 -8.58 3.23
C ALA A 207 10.92 -8.59 2.74
N ASP A 208 11.90 -8.21 3.58
CA ASP A 208 13.35 -8.27 3.27
C ASP A 208 14.12 -9.33 4.07
N HIS A 209 13.42 -10.28 4.68
CA HIS A 209 13.99 -11.27 5.61
C HIS A 209 14.63 -10.66 6.87
N LYS A 210 14.29 -9.42 7.25
CA LYS A 210 14.71 -8.80 8.51
C LYS A 210 13.50 -8.44 9.36
N ASP A 211 13.69 -8.46 10.68
CA ASP A 211 12.69 -7.93 11.61
C ASP A 211 12.77 -6.39 11.63
N ASN A 212 11.98 -5.76 10.76
CA ASN A 212 11.87 -4.30 10.69
C ASN A 212 10.84 -3.72 11.68
N ASN A 213 10.08 -4.57 12.39
CA ASN A 213 8.99 -4.15 13.29
C ASN A 213 9.31 -4.33 14.79
N VAL A 214 10.48 -4.85 15.13
CA VAL A 214 11.05 -4.95 16.50
C VAL A 214 10.25 -5.89 17.42
N ASN A 215 9.38 -6.74 16.88
CA ASN A 215 8.54 -7.65 17.67
C ASN A 215 8.55 -9.09 17.14
N GLY A 216 9.66 -9.51 16.50
CA GLY A 216 9.82 -10.82 15.91
C GLY A 216 9.27 -11.97 16.76
N ARG A 217 8.28 -12.67 16.21
CA ARG A 217 7.95 -14.08 16.51
C ARG A 217 6.94 -14.69 15.53
N THR A 218 5.86 -13.99 15.16
CA THR A 218 4.90 -14.43 14.13
C THR A 218 4.18 -13.21 13.54
N ASP A 219 3.95 -13.15 12.22
CA ASP A 219 3.13 -12.10 11.60
C ASP A 219 1.63 -12.40 11.72
N GLU A 220 0.80 -11.47 11.22
CA GLU A 220 -0.66 -11.57 11.21
C GLU A 220 -1.19 -12.68 10.29
N LEU A 221 -0.32 -13.31 9.48
CA LEU A 221 -0.61 -14.50 8.69
C LEU A 221 -0.17 -15.80 9.38
N GLY A 222 0.28 -15.71 10.64
CA GLY A 222 0.80 -16.83 11.41
C GLY A 222 2.19 -17.30 10.96
N GLU A 223 2.89 -16.55 10.11
CA GLU A 223 4.22 -16.92 9.61
C GLU A 223 5.29 -16.53 10.64
N PRO A 224 6.21 -17.45 11.02
CA PRO A 224 7.24 -17.16 12.02
C PRO A 224 8.23 -16.10 11.52
N CYS A 225 8.48 -15.08 12.34
CA CYS A 225 9.44 -14.01 12.03
C CYS A 225 10.84 -14.49 12.44
N TRP A 226 11.71 -14.80 11.48
CA TRP A 226 13.08 -15.22 11.74
C TRP A 226 13.92 -14.08 12.31
N ILE A 227 14.48 -14.25 13.51
CA ILE A 227 15.47 -13.34 14.08
C ILE A 227 16.83 -13.71 13.47
N SER A 228 17.43 -12.82 12.67
CA SER A 228 18.83 -12.94 12.23
C SER A 228 19.76 -12.14 13.13
#